data_AF-A0A843JU38-F1
#
_entry.id   AF-A0A843JU38-F1
#
_cell.length_a   1.000
_cell.length_b   1.000
_cell.length_c   1.000
_cell.angle_alpha   90.00
_cell.angle_beta   90.00
_cell.angle_gamma   90.00
#
_symmetry.space_group_name_H-M   'P 1'
#
loop_
_entity.id
_entity.type
_entity.pdbx_description
1 polymer ?
#
loop_
_entity_poly.entity_id
_entity_poly.type
_entity_poly.pdbx_seq_one_letter_code
_entity_poly.pdbx_strand_id
1 'polypeptide(L)'
;MEKLLEVNNLSISFTQYVQGLVRHDLKVISDLSLDIGESEIVAVLGSSGSGKSLLAHTILGILPYNAHVTGEVKYKGQVLNQEMKEKIRGREICLIPQSVNFLDPLMKVSQQAVGECKDDNERKEKQNRQREVFSKYGLDESVDDLYPFELSGGMARKVLLSTALLNDPDLLIADEPTPGLDAKSVEETIQDIRKLKDQGKGVLLITHEIDVALKTADRIAIFYSGYVIEINKVENFLNSENLLQPYSKALVDALPKNGFKLTEGVQPLEEVPGCPYYENCPIRSDKCNQSKPELIEHDGAMIRCFNFDKAISEVDVSEELVNDFASEVDVSEEVIEEEAKDEGAVEAEEELNDEGANDGA
;
A
#
# COMPACT_ATOMS: atom_id res chain seq x y z
N MET A 1 -6.44 -10.15 -24.62
CA MET A 1 -5.23 -9.39 -24.21
C MET A 1 -4.27 -10.42 -23.67
N GLU A 2 -3.01 -10.41 -24.09
CA GLU A 2 -2.02 -11.35 -23.57
C GLU A 2 -1.67 -10.95 -22.13
N LYS A 3 -1.70 -11.92 -21.20
CA LYS A 3 -1.44 -11.65 -19.79
C LYS A 3 0.06 -11.65 -19.56
N LEU A 4 0.58 -10.55 -19.04
CA LEU A 4 1.99 -10.39 -18.70
C LEU A 4 2.34 -11.15 -17.42
N LEU A 5 1.49 -11.05 -16.40
CA LEU A 5 1.60 -11.77 -15.14
C LEU A 5 0.27 -12.48 -14.83
N GLU A 6 0.35 -13.73 -14.39
CA GLU A 6 -0.79 -14.47 -13.86
C GLU A 6 -0.41 -15.08 -12.51
N VAL A 7 -1.26 -14.89 -11.51
CA VAL A 7 -1.14 -15.51 -10.20
C VAL A 7 -2.40 -16.33 -9.98
N ASN A 8 -2.25 -17.63 -9.80
CA ASN A 8 -3.36 -18.58 -9.73
C ASN A 8 -3.32 -19.33 -8.39
N ASN A 9 -4.40 -19.19 -7.62
CA ASN A 9 -4.66 -19.90 -6.36
C ASN A 9 -3.49 -19.84 -5.37
N LEU A 10 -2.79 -18.70 -5.34
CA LEU A 10 -1.60 -18.52 -4.52
C LEU A 10 -1.96 -18.55 -3.04
N SER A 11 -1.32 -19.42 -2.26
CA SER A 11 -1.41 -19.41 -0.81
C SER A 11 -0.03 -19.39 -0.19
N ILE A 12 0.12 -18.64 0.90
CA ILE A 12 1.39 -18.49 1.62
C ILE A 12 1.13 -18.72 3.10
N SER A 13 1.90 -19.64 3.69
CA SER A 13 1.95 -19.86 5.14
C SER A 13 3.37 -19.82 5.67
N PHE A 14 3.53 -19.55 6.96
CA PHE A 14 4.82 -19.57 7.65
C PHE A 14 4.77 -20.55 8.81
N THR A 15 5.76 -21.43 8.88
CA THR A 15 5.93 -22.27 10.06
C THR A 15 6.64 -21.48 11.16
N GLN A 16 6.00 -21.37 12.32
CA GLN A 16 6.51 -20.71 13.52
C GLN A 16 6.53 -21.67 14.70
N TYR A 17 7.45 -21.44 15.65
CA TYR A 17 7.49 -22.14 16.93
C TYR A 17 6.90 -21.23 18.00
N VAL A 18 5.78 -21.65 18.61
CA VAL A 18 5.07 -20.82 19.59
C VAL A 18 5.53 -21.14 21.01
N GLN A 19 5.64 -22.44 21.33
CA GLN A 19 6.13 -22.93 22.62
C GLN A 19 6.82 -24.29 22.47
N GLY A 20 8.08 -24.37 22.91
CA GLY A 20 8.88 -25.60 22.82
C GLY A 20 9.09 -26.05 21.37
N LEU A 21 8.76 -27.31 21.07
CA LEU A 21 8.89 -27.92 19.73
C LEU A 21 7.57 -27.88 18.92
N VAL A 22 6.52 -27.25 19.43
CA VAL A 22 5.21 -27.21 18.75
C VAL A 22 5.27 -26.21 17.59
N ARG A 23 5.07 -26.72 16.39
CA ARG A 23 4.98 -25.94 15.15
C ARG A 23 3.55 -25.49 14.91
N HIS A 24 3.39 -24.24 14.53
CA HIS A 24 2.13 -23.67 14.08
C HIS A 24 2.34 -23.03 12.70
N ASP A 25 1.46 -23.34 11.75
CA ASP A 25 1.49 -22.74 10.42
C ASP A 25 0.55 -21.54 10.39
N LEU A 26 1.12 -20.34 10.31
CA LEU A 26 0.36 -19.11 10.13
C LEU A 26 0.09 -18.90 8.65
N LYS A 27 -1.16 -19.05 8.23
CA LYS A 27 -1.58 -18.77 6.84
C LYS A 27 -1.86 -17.28 6.66
N VAL A 28 -1.11 -16.63 5.77
CA VAL A 28 -1.18 -15.17 5.57
C VAL A 28 -1.88 -14.81 4.26
N ILE A 29 -1.61 -15.55 3.18
CA ILE A 29 -2.34 -15.42 1.91
C ILE A 29 -3.06 -16.74 1.63
N SER A 30 -4.31 -16.64 1.19
CA SER A 30 -5.17 -17.77 0.90
C SER A 30 -5.85 -17.59 -0.46
N ASP A 31 -5.56 -18.50 -1.38
CA ASP A 31 -6.25 -18.62 -2.67
C ASP A 31 -6.33 -17.28 -3.43
N LEU A 32 -5.22 -16.55 -3.45
CA LEU A 32 -5.10 -15.30 -4.18
C LEU A 32 -4.94 -15.60 -5.67
N SER A 33 -5.87 -15.07 -6.47
CA SER A 33 -5.76 -15.10 -7.92
C SER A 33 -5.92 -13.69 -8.47
N LEU A 34 -5.03 -13.30 -9.38
CA LEU A 34 -5.08 -12.04 -10.11
C LEU A 34 -4.23 -12.15 -11.38
N ASP A 35 -4.45 -11.25 -12.31
CA ASP A 35 -3.65 -11.12 -13.52
C ASP A 35 -3.31 -9.66 -13.80
N ILE A 36 -2.30 -9.46 -14.64
CA ILE A 36 -1.87 -8.15 -15.13
C ILE A 36 -1.56 -8.32 -16.61
N GLY A 37 -2.21 -7.52 -17.46
CA GLY A 37 -1.92 -7.41 -18.88
C GLY A 37 -0.71 -6.52 -19.18
N GLU A 38 -0.29 -6.51 -20.43
CA GLU A 38 0.58 -5.43 -20.93
C GLU A 38 -0.17 -4.10 -20.93
N SER A 39 0.54 -3.00 -20.74
CA SER A 39 -0.05 -1.64 -20.65
C SER A 39 -1.15 -1.53 -19.58
N GLU A 40 -1.03 -2.26 -18.47
CA GLU A 40 -2.03 -2.28 -17.40
C GLU A 40 -1.41 -2.04 -16.02
N ILE A 41 -2.09 -1.20 -15.23
CA ILE A 41 -1.78 -1.01 -13.81
C ILE A 41 -2.88 -1.68 -12.98
N VAL A 42 -2.52 -2.69 -12.21
CA VAL A 42 -3.41 -3.33 -11.24
C VAL A 42 -2.97 -2.95 -9.84
N ALA A 43 -3.85 -2.30 -9.09
CA ALA A 43 -3.60 -2.00 -7.68
C ALA A 43 -4.12 -3.09 -6.76
N VAL A 44 -3.32 -3.56 -5.81
CA VAL A 44 -3.76 -4.40 -4.70
C VAL A 44 -3.90 -3.52 -3.47
N LEU A 45 -5.15 -3.27 -3.08
CA LEU A 45 -5.52 -2.38 -1.99
C LEU A 45 -5.97 -3.19 -0.77
N GLY A 46 -5.44 -2.89 0.40
CA GLY A 46 -5.86 -3.53 1.65
C GLY A 46 -5.16 -2.93 2.87
N SER A 47 -5.61 -3.30 4.07
CA SER A 47 -5.04 -2.80 5.34
C SER A 47 -3.53 -3.02 5.46
N SER A 48 -2.84 -2.12 6.15
CA SER A 48 -1.41 -2.31 6.44
C SER A 48 -1.19 -3.61 7.23
N GLY A 49 -0.11 -4.33 6.95
CA GLY A 49 0.19 -5.61 7.60
C GLY A 49 -0.65 -6.81 7.14
N SER A 50 -1.55 -6.65 6.17
CA SER A 50 -2.39 -7.76 5.68
C SER A 50 -1.63 -8.83 4.87
N GLY A 51 -0.35 -8.59 4.55
CA GLY A 51 0.48 -9.54 3.80
C GLY A 51 0.60 -9.26 2.30
N LYS A 52 0.14 -8.11 1.80
CA LYS A 52 0.24 -7.72 0.38
C LYS A 52 1.69 -7.78 -0.15
N SER A 53 2.67 -7.30 0.63
CA SER A 53 4.09 -7.35 0.26
C SER A 53 4.62 -8.76 0.00
N LEU A 54 4.00 -9.79 0.60
CA LEU A 54 4.38 -11.18 0.36
C LEU A 54 4.05 -11.63 -1.07
N LEU A 55 3.04 -11.03 -1.71
CA LEU A 55 2.77 -11.25 -3.14
C LEU A 55 3.99 -10.82 -3.98
N ALA A 56 4.50 -9.61 -3.75
CA ALA A 56 5.69 -9.10 -4.42
C ALA A 56 6.89 -10.02 -4.20
N HIS A 57 7.13 -10.41 -2.94
CA HIS A 57 8.24 -11.28 -2.58
C HIS A 57 8.13 -12.68 -3.22
N THR A 58 6.92 -13.19 -3.39
CA THR A 58 6.65 -14.48 -4.05
C THR A 58 6.97 -14.43 -5.53
N ILE A 59 6.53 -13.37 -6.22
CA ILE A 59 6.80 -13.15 -7.65
C ILE A 59 8.31 -13.08 -7.88
N LEU A 60 9.05 -12.40 -6.99
CA LEU A 60 10.49 -12.18 -7.09
C LEU A 60 11.37 -13.31 -6.51
N GLY A 61 10.76 -14.29 -5.85
CA GLY A 61 11.50 -15.42 -5.25
C GLY A 61 12.41 -15.00 -4.09
N ILE A 62 11.96 -14.03 -3.28
CA ILE A 62 12.68 -13.47 -2.12
C ILE A 62 11.93 -13.68 -0.79
N LEU A 63 10.98 -14.61 -0.76
CA LEU A 63 10.34 -15.01 0.50
C LEU A 63 11.36 -15.61 1.47
N PRO A 64 11.15 -15.47 2.79
CA PRO A 64 12.03 -16.09 3.78
C PRO A 64 11.90 -17.62 3.74
N TYR A 65 12.94 -18.30 4.22
CA TYR A 65 13.10 -19.76 4.12
C TYR A 65 12.03 -20.59 4.84
N ASN A 66 11.32 -20.00 5.80
CA ASN A 66 10.26 -20.66 6.57
C ASN A 66 8.87 -20.47 5.93
N ALA A 67 8.80 -19.88 4.74
CA ALA A 67 7.57 -19.73 3.98
C ALA A 67 7.26 -21.00 3.17
N HIS A 68 6.00 -21.39 3.17
CA HIS A 68 5.44 -22.43 2.32
C HIS A 68 4.47 -21.79 1.33
N VAL A 69 4.67 -22.09 0.04
CA VAL A 69 3.89 -21.51 -1.05
C VAL A 69 3.22 -22.60 -1.84
N THR A 70 1.92 -22.44 -2.11
CA THR A 70 1.16 -23.24 -3.07
C THR A 70 0.49 -22.34 -4.11
N GLY A 71 0.04 -22.93 -5.20
CA GLY A 71 -0.46 -22.20 -6.37
C GLY A 71 0.63 -21.99 -7.42
N GLU A 72 0.36 -21.14 -8.40
CA GLU A 72 1.20 -20.95 -9.58
C GLU A 72 1.34 -19.47 -9.93
N VAL A 73 2.54 -19.05 -10.30
CA VAL A 73 2.80 -17.73 -10.88
C VAL A 73 3.36 -17.91 -12.28
N LYS A 74 2.73 -17.30 -13.28
CA LYS A 74 3.22 -17.26 -14.66
C LYS A 74 3.62 -15.84 -15.04
N TYR A 75 4.65 -15.75 -15.86
CA TYR A 75 5.12 -14.52 -16.46
C TYR A 75 5.33 -14.76 -17.95
N LYS A 76 4.70 -13.93 -18.80
CA LYS A 76 4.66 -14.12 -20.27
C LYS A 76 4.28 -15.56 -20.66
N GLY A 77 3.26 -16.09 -19.99
CA GLY A 77 2.74 -17.46 -20.19
C GLY A 77 3.60 -18.60 -19.62
N GLN A 78 4.77 -18.33 -19.03
CA GLN A 78 5.66 -19.36 -18.48
C GLN A 78 5.61 -19.41 -16.95
N VAL A 79 5.52 -20.62 -16.40
CA VAL A 79 5.53 -20.84 -14.95
C VAL A 79 6.89 -20.45 -14.36
N LEU A 80 6.88 -19.57 -13.36
CA LEU A 80 8.08 -19.07 -12.70
C LEU A 80 8.59 -20.05 -11.64
N ASN A 81 9.65 -20.81 -11.97
CA ASN A 81 10.47 -21.49 -10.97
C ASN A 81 11.52 -20.53 -10.36
N GLN A 82 12.26 -20.97 -9.35
CA GLN A 82 13.23 -20.11 -8.65
C GLN A 82 14.38 -19.64 -9.57
N GLU A 83 14.91 -20.51 -10.43
CA GLU A 83 15.99 -20.16 -11.38
C GLU A 83 15.55 -19.05 -12.35
N MET A 84 14.33 -19.16 -12.88
CA MET A 84 13.75 -18.14 -13.75
C MET A 84 13.57 -16.81 -13.01
N LYS A 85 13.07 -16.84 -11.78
CA LYS A 85 12.91 -15.63 -10.95
C LYS A 85 14.24 -14.92 -10.74
N GLU A 86 15.30 -15.65 -10.43
CA GLU A 86 16.64 -15.08 -10.24
C GLU A 86 17.19 -14.44 -11.52
N LYS A 87 16.91 -15.04 -12.69
CA LYS A 87 17.36 -14.52 -13.98
C LYS A 87 16.66 -13.21 -14.39
N ILE A 88 15.37 -13.08 -14.09
CA ILE A 88 14.54 -11.95 -14.54
C ILE A 88 14.47 -10.80 -13.51
N ARG A 89 14.69 -11.09 -12.23
CA ARG A 89 14.65 -10.11 -11.14
C ARG A 89 15.69 -9.01 -11.35
N GLY A 90 15.25 -7.76 -11.23
CA GLY A 90 16.08 -6.58 -11.45
C GLY A 90 16.34 -6.25 -12.92
N ARG A 91 15.77 -7.02 -13.87
CA ARG A 91 15.90 -6.80 -15.31
C ARG A 91 14.53 -6.68 -15.98
N GLU A 92 13.75 -7.76 -15.97
CA GLU A 92 12.39 -7.76 -16.54
C GLU A 92 11.33 -7.46 -15.48
N ILE A 93 11.59 -7.81 -14.21
CA ILE A 93 10.73 -7.50 -13.07
C ILE A 93 11.52 -6.72 -12.02
N CYS A 94 11.09 -5.50 -11.71
CA CYS A 94 11.71 -4.66 -10.69
C CYS A 94 10.76 -4.38 -9.53
N LEU A 95 11.33 -4.13 -8.35
CA LEU A 95 10.61 -3.84 -7.11
C LEU A 95 10.96 -2.43 -6.64
N ILE A 96 9.94 -1.63 -6.32
CA ILE A 96 10.06 -0.49 -5.40
C ILE A 96 9.56 -0.99 -4.03
N PRO A 97 10.45 -1.31 -3.08
CA PRO A 97 10.02 -1.87 -1.80
C PRO A 97 9.49 -0.79 -0.84
N GLN A 98 8.72 -1.20 0.16
CA GLN A 98 8.15 -0.30 1.17
C GLN A 98 9.22 0.40 2.04
N SER A 99 10.37 -0.25 2.29
CA SER A 99 11.41 0.27 3.17
C SER A 99 12.69 0.67 2.43
N VAL A 100 13.28 1.79 2.82
CA VAL A 100 14.61 2.23 2.35
C VAL A 100 15.75 1.32 2.83
N ASN A 101 15.49 0.41 3.78
CA ASN A 101 16.47 -0.59 4.23
C ASN A 101 16.82 -1.62 3.15
N PHE A 102 16.13 -1.60 2.01
CA PHE A 102 16.51 -2.37 0.83
C PHE A 102 17.71 -1.75 0.08
N LEU A 103 18.12 -0.52 0.41
CA LEU A 103 19.40 0.02 -0.03
C LEU A 103 20.53 -0.61 0.78
N ASP A 104 21.62 -0.97 0.10
CA ASP A 104 22.84 -1.47 0.74
C ASP A 104 23.52 -0.31 1.48
N PRO A 105 23.58 -0.34 2.83
CA PRO A 105 24.16 0.75 3.60
C PRO A 105 25.67 0.92 3.38
N LEU A 106 26.35 -0.07 2.81
CA LEU A 106 27.80 -0.07 2.59
C LEU A 106 28.20 0.31 1.14
N MET A 107 27.22 0.58 0.28
CA MET A 107 27.46 0.93 -1.12
C MET A 107 27.04 2.38 -1.38
N LYS A 108 27.79 3.08 -2.24
CA LYS A 108 27.42 4.45 -2.63
C LYS A 108 26.13 4.48 -3.45
N VAL A 109 25.36 5.53 -3.30
CA VAL A 109 24.05 5.72 -3.96
C VAL A 109 24.15 5.58 -5.49
N SER A 110 25.10 6.26 -6.14
CA SER A 110 25.25 6.15 -7.61
C SER A 110 25.55 4.73 -8.04
N GLN A 111 26.40 4.01 -7.32
CA GLN A 111 26.75 2.63 -7.66
C GLN A 111 25.53 1.72 -7.54
N GLN A 112 24.72 1.88 -6.49
CA GLN A 112 23.49 1.10 -6.29
C GLN A 112 22.45 1.38 -7.38
N ALA A 113 22.28 2.65 -7.75
CA ALA A 113 21.31 3.06 -8.76
C ALA A 113 21.69 2.61 -10.17
N VAL A 114 22.98 2.65 -10.52
CA VAL A 114 23.51 2.14 -11.81
C VAL A 114 23.46 0.62 -11.87
N GLY A 115 23.74 -0.06 -10.76
CA GLY A 115 23.75 -1.52 -10.68
C GLY A 115 24.82 -2.17 -11.55
N GLU A 116 24.60 -3.44 -11.90
CA GLU A 116 25.52 -4.19 -12.75
C GLU A 116 25.52 -3.67 -14.20
N CYS A 117 26.71 -3.63 -14.81
CA CYS A 117 26.93 -3.22 -16.20
C CYS A 117 27.84 -4.25 -16.89
N LYS A 118 27.60 -4.51 -18.17
CA LYS A 118 28.40 -5.43 -19.00
C LYS A 118 29.73 -4.80 -19.43
N ASP A 119 29.72 -3.50 -19.70
CA ASP A 119 30.88 -2.73 -20.14
C ASP A 119 30.81 -1.25 -19.72
N ASP A 120 31.86 -0.50 -20.06
CA ASP A 120 32.00 0.92 -19.72
C ASP A 120 31.02 1.83 -20.49
N ASN A 121 30.51 1.41 -21.66
CA ASN A 121 29.55 2.20 -22.42
C ASN A 121 28.17 2.11 -21.77
N GLU A 122 27.73 0.90 -21.40
CA GLU A 122 26.50 0.69 -20.64
C GLU A 122 26.55 1.43 -19.31
N ARG A 123 27.71 1.40 -18.62
CA ARG A 123 27.89 2.17 -17.38
C ARG A 123 27.66 3.67 -17.58
N LYS A 124 28.25 4.26 -18.62
CA LYS A 124 28.05 5.69 -18.92
C LYS A 124 26.61 6.03 -19.26
N GLU A 125 25.95 5.17 -20.03
CA GLU A 125 24.54 5.34 -20.39
C GLU A 125 23.64 5.31 -19.13
N LYS A 126 23.85 4.31 -18.26
CA LYS A 126 23.12 4.20 -16.98
C LYS A 126 23.43 5.37 -16.03
N GLN A 127 24.66 5.86 -15.98
CA GLN A 127 25.03 7.03 -15.18
C GLN A 127 24.33 8.31 -15.68
N ASN A 128 24.25 8.51 -17.00
CA ASN A 128 23.51 9.63 -17.57
C ASN A 128 22.01 9.54 -17.23
N ARG A 129 21.41 8.35 -17.41
CA ARG A 129 20.00 8.11 -17.05
C ARG A 129 19.75 8.27 -15.55
N GLN A 130 20.66 7.77 -14.71
CA GLN A 130 20.63 7.98 -13.26
C GLN A 130 20.58 9.47 -12.97
N ARG A 131 21.41 10.27 -13.64
CA ARG A 131 21.44 11.71 -13.38
C ARG A 131 20.19 12.46 -13.82
N GLU A 132 19.60 12.07 -14.94
CA GLU A 132 18.30 12.58 -15.38
C GLU A 132 17.21 12.29 -14.35
N VAL A 133 17.12 11.04 -13.87
CA VAL A 133 16.10 10.61 -12.89
C VAL A 133 16.32 11.29 -11.54
N PHE A 134 17.56 11.33 -11.04
CA PHE A 134 17.87 11.99 -9.78
C PHE A 134 17.58 13.49 -9.85
N SER A 135 17.90 14.15 -10.97
CA SER A 135 17.61 15.58 -11.16
C SER A 135 16.11 15.84 -11.16
N LYS A 136 15.34 14.96 -11.80
CA LYS A 136 13.87 15.01 -11.78
C LYS A 136 13.33 15.04 -10.34
N TYR A 137 13.83 14.15 -9.46
CA TYR A 137 13.43 14.09 -8.06
C TYR A 137 14.08 15.14 -7.14
N GLY A 138 14.89 16.05 -7.69
CA GLY A 138 15.58 17.09 -6.94
C GLY A 138 16.75 16.59 -6.08
N LEU A 139 17.41 15.51 -6.50
CA LEU A 139 18.64 15.01 -5.90
C LEU A 139 19.85 15.62 -6.62
N ASP A 140 20.61 16.44 -5.90
CA ASP A 140 21.83 17.09 -6.41
C ASP A 140 22.93 16.07 -6.75
N GLU A 141 23.95 16.50 -7.51
CA GLU A 141 25.09 15.65 -7.88
C GLU A 141 25.89 15.16 -6.66
N SER A 142 25.90 15.93 -5.57
CA SER A 142 26.57 15.52 -4.33
C SER A 142 26.00 14.22 -3.73
N VAL A 143 24.74 13.89 -4.03
CA VAL A 143 24.05 12.68 -3.55
C VAL A 143 24.68 11.41 -4.11
N ASP A 144 25.30 11.47 -5.30
CA ASP A 144 25.86 10.32 -6.00
C ASP A 144 26.94 9.60 -5.17
N ASP A 145 27.71 10.39 -4.40
CA ASP A 145 28.84 9.94 -3.60
C ASP A 145 28.49 9.60 -2.15
N LEU A 146 27.24 9.83 -1.73
CA LEU A 146 26.76 9.53 -0.39
C LEU A 146 26.43 8.04 -0.22
N TYR A 147 26.42 7.60 1.03
CA TYR A 147 25.85 6.34 1.48
C TYR A 147 24.40 6.52 1.94
N PRO A 148 23.56 5.46 1.93
CA PRO A 148 22.16 5.58 2.36
C PRO A 148 21.95 6.18 3.75
N PHE A 149 22.85 5.92 4.70
CA PHE A 149 22.76 6.44 6.07
C PHE A 149 23.09 7.94 6.17
N GLU A 150 23.62 8.57 5.12
CA GLU A 150 23.89 10.01 5.04
C GLU A 150 22.71 10.79 4.43
N LEU A 151 21.70 10.09 3.92
CA LEU A 151 20.53 10.69 3.28
C LEU A 151 19.43 10.99 4.29
N SER A 152 18.65 12.06 4.05
CA SER A 152 17.35 12.18 4.69
C SER A 152 16.41 11.05 4.24
N GLY A 153 15.39 10.73 5.04
CA GLY A 153 14.43 9.67 4.69
C GLY A 153 13.77 9.88 3.32
N GLY A 154 13.40 11.12 2.98
CA GLY A 154 12.84 11.46 1.67
C GLY A 154 13.86 11.30 0.53
N MET A 155 15.13 11.66 0.74
CA MET A 155 16.18 11.45 -0.25
C MET A 155 16.43 9.95 -0.49
N ALA A 156 16.51 9.15 0.58
CA ALA A 156 16.67 7.70 0.47
C ALA A 156 15.49 7.06 -0.28
N ARG A 157 14.26 7.54 -0.05
CA ARG A 157 13.07 7.09 -0.78
C ARG A 157 13.15 7.40 -2.27
N LYS A 158 13.56 8.63 -2.64
CA LYS A 158 13.75 9.06 -4.03
C LYS A 158 14.84 8.25 -4.73
N VAL A 159 15.95 7.98 -4.05
CA VAL A 159 17.01 7.08 -4.55
C VAL A 159 16.45 5.69 -4.82
N LEU A 160 15.74 5.10 -3.84
CA LEU A 160 15.15 3.77 -3.97
C LEU A 160 14.15 3.68 -5.12
N LEU A 161 13.28 4.68 -5.28
CA LEU A 161 12.34 4.76 -6.39
C LEU A 161 13.08 4.79 -7.74
N SER A 162 14.16 5.57 -7.81
CA SER A 162 14.97 5.72 -9.01
C SER A 162 15.61 4.41 -9.45
N THR A 163 16.10 3.57 -8.52
CA THR A 163 16.79 2.31 -8.88
C THR A 163 15.87 1.35 -9.65
N ALA A 164 14.58 1.31 -9.32
CA ALA A 164 13.61 0.49 -10.03
C ALA A 164 13.28 1.05 -11.43
N LEU A 165 13.16 2.38 -11.56
CA LEU A 165 12.80 3.05 -12.82
C LEU A 165 13.95 3.09 -13.84
N LEU A 166 15.19 2.95 -13.40
CA LEU A 166 16.37 2.96 -14.27
C LEU A 166 16.51 1.69 -15.12
N ASN A 167 15.99 0.56 -14.66
CA ASN A 167 16.18 -0.74 -15.31
C ASN A 167 15.17 -1.06 -16.43
N ASP A 168 14.27 -0.13 -16.77
CA ASP A 168 13.23 -0.29 -17.81
C ASP A 168 12.47 -1.63 -17.78
N PRO A 169 11.92 -2.03 -16.61
CA PRO A 169 11.32 -3.34 -16.44
C PRO A 169 10.09 -3.53 -17.34
N ASP A 170 9.82 -4.78 -17.70
CA ASP A 170 8.57 -5.19 -18.34
C ASP A 170 7.41 -5.22 -17.35
N LEU A 171 7.69 -5.55 -16.09
CA LEU A 171 6.77 -5.49 -14.96
C LEU A 171 7.39 -4.72 -13.79
N LEU A 172 6.77 -3.63 -13.38
CA LEU A 172 7.11 -2.93 -12.14
C LEU A 172 6.20 -3.40 -11.00
N ILE A 173 6.77 -3.82 -9.88
CA ILE A 173 6.04 -4.04 -8.63
C ILE A 173 6.36 -2.87 -7.70
N ALA A 174 5.36 -2.07 -7.37
CA ALA A 174 5.51 -0.92 -6.49
C ALA A 174 4.79 -1.20 -5.16
N ASP A 175 5.56 -1.43 -4.10
CA ASP A 175 5.05 -1.76 -2.76
C ASP A 175 5.08 -0.52 -1.87
N GLU A 176 3.90 0.09 -1.69
CA GLU A 176 3.68 1.35 -1.00
C GLU A 176 4.68 2.43 -1.42
N PRO A 177 4.74 2.85 -2.70
CA PRO A 177 5.84 3.70 -3.19
C PRO A 177 5.82 5.14 -2.64
N THR A 178 4.68 5.63 -2.18
CA THR A 178 4.41 7.04 -1.85
C THR A 178 4.68 7.51 -0.41
N PRO A 179 4.59 6.68 0.64
CA PRO A 179 4.81 7.15 2.01
C PRO A 179 6.19 7.80 2.21
N GLY A 180 6.19 8.91 2.96
CA GLY A 180 7.40 9.69 3.25
C GLY A 180 7.89 10.61 2.13
N LEU A 181 7.18 10.68 0.99
CA LEU A 181 7.46 11.63 -0.08
C LEU A 181 6.69 12.94 0.13
N ASP A 182 7.29 14.05 -0.33
CA ASP A 182 6.59 15.32 -0.48
C ASP A 182 5.54 15.26 -1.61
N ALA A 183 4.54 16.14 -1.58
CA ALA A 183 3.42 16.12 -2.51
C ALA A 183 3.84 16.17 -3.99
N LYS A 184 4.91 16.92 -4.31
CA LYS A 184 5.43 17.02 -5.67
C LYS A 184 6.05 15.68 -6.10
N SER A 185 6.83 15.06 -5.23
CA SER A 185 7.47 13.76 -5.50
C SER A 185 6.46 12.61 -5.61
N VAL A 186 5.35 12.65 -4.85
CA VAL A 186 4.23 11.72 -5.03
C VAL A 186 3.64 11.82 -6.44
N GLU A 187 3.36 13.04 -6.88
CA GLU A 187 2.82 13.28 -8.23
C GLU A 187 3.80 12.82 -9.33
N GLU A 188 5.09 13.13 -9.18
CA GLU A 188 6.13 12.65 -10.11
C GLU A 188 6.20 11.12 -10.17
N THR A 189 6.08 10.45 -9.02
CA THR A 189 6.06 8.98 -8.91
C THR A 189 4.86 8.39 -9.65
N ILE A 190 3.66 8.93 -9.42
CA ILE A 190 2.43 8.49 -10.11
C ILE A 190 2.57 8.69 -11.62
N GLN A 191 3.15 9.81 -12.05
CA GLN A 191 3.39 10.08 -13.47
C GLN A 191 4.39 9.10 -14.09
N ASP A 192 5.47 8.74 -13.38
CA ASP A 192 6.43 7.75 -13.87
C ASP A 192 5.80 6.35 -14.00
N ILE A 193 4.98 5.96 -13.03
CA ILE A 193 4.24 4.70 -13.07
C ILE A 193 3.28 4.67 -14.27
N ARG A 194 2.52 5.75 -14.51
CA ARG A 194 1.65 5.85 -15.69
C ARG A 194 2.44 5.86 -17.01
N LYS A 195 3.60 6.51 -17.04
CA LYS A 195 4.47 6.51 -18.23
C LYS A 195 4.95 5.11 -18.58
N LEU A 196 5.28 4.27 -17.60
CA LEU A 196 5.63 2.87 -17.85
C LEU A 196 4.47 2.12 -18.51
N LYS A 197 3.25 2.30 -18.00
CA LYS A 197 2.04 1.76 -18.62
C LYS A 197 1.90 2.21 -20.08
N ASP A 198 2.04 3.51 -20.34
CA ASP A 198 1.96 4.08 -21.71
C ASP A 198 3.05 3.54 -22.66
N GLN A 199 4.17 3.06 -22.10
CA GLN A 199 5.26 2.40 -22.82
C GLN A 199 5.03 0.90 -23.06
N GLY A 200 3.86 0.37 -22.69
CA GLY A 200 3.52 -1.04 -22.88
C GLY A 200 3.80 -1.93 -21.66
N LYS A 201 4.33 -1.37 -20.56
CA LYS A 201 4.77 -2.14 -19.39
C LYS A 201 3.58 -2.45 -18.46
N GLY A 202 3.68 -3.52 -17.68
CA GLY A 202 2.72 -3.83 -16.62
C GLY A 202 3.14 -3.26 -15.27
N VAL A 203 2.18 -2.95 -14.42
CA VAL A 203 2.46 -2.49 -13.04
C VAL A 203 1.56 -3.19 -12.04
N LEU A 204 2.16 -3.77 -11.00
CA LEU A 204 1.50 -4.19 -9.77
C LEU A 204 1.71 -3.11 -8.71
N LEU A 205 0.68 -2.35 -8.36
CA LEU A 205 0.74 -1.33 -7.32
C LEU A 205 0.15 -1.86 -6.01
N ILE A 206 0.97 -2.16 -5.02
CA ILE A 206 0.50 -2.51 -3.69
C ILE A 206 0.40 -1.23 -2.87
N THR A 207 -0.77 -0.95 -2.28
CA THR A 207 -0.96 0.22 -1.42
C THR A 207 -2.05 -0.01 -0.39
N HIS A 208 -2.07 0.80 0.66
CA HIS A 208 -3.23 0.95 1.54
C HIS A 208 -3.96 2.29 1.31
N GLU A 209 -3.42 3.15 0.45
CA GLU A 209 -3.96 4.47 0.12
C GLU A 209 -4.88 4.37 -1.10
N ILE A 210 -6.19 4.37 -0.89
CA ILE A 210 -7.17 4.27 -1.98
C ILE A 210 -7.09 5.43 -2.97
N ASP A 211 -6.76 6.65 -2.53
CA ASP A 211 -6.62 7.79 -3.44
C ASP A 211 -5.47 7.63 -4.44
N VAL A 212 -4.37 6.97 -4.04
CA VAL A 212 -3.26 6.65 -4.95
C VAL A 212 -3.72 5.59 -5.96
N ALA A 213 -4.45 4.57 -5.51
CA ALA A 213 -5.01 3.54 -6.39
C ALA A 213 -6.02 4.13 -7.40
N LEU A 214 -6.95 4.97 -6.94
CA LEU A 214 -7.97 5.63 -7.77
C LEU A 214 -7.38 6.55 -8.84
N LYS A 215 -6.27 7.21 -8.54
CA LYS A 215 -5.57 8.04 -9.51
C LYS A 215 -4.80 7.18 -10.52
N THR A 216 -4.20 6.08 -10.09
CA THR A 216 -3.11 5.46 -10.87
C THR A 216 -3.53 4.21 -11.63
N ALA A 217 -4.43 3.40 -11.06
CA ALA A 217 -4.70 2.04 -11.54
C ALA A 217 -5.81 1.97 -12.58
N ASP A 218 -5.78 0.93 -13.41
CA ASP A 218 -6.86 0.54 -14.32
C ASP A 218 -7.86 -0.38 -13.62
N ARG A 219 -7.35 -1.30 -12.80
CA ARG A 219 -8.14 -2.20 -11.94
C ARG A 219 -7.64 -2.15 -10.51
N ILE A 220 -8.55 -2.34 -9.57
CA ILE A 220 -8.25 -2.47 -8.15
C ILE A 220 -8.71 -3.85 -7.68
N ALA A 221 -7.78 -4.60 -7.10
CA ALA A 221 -8.00 -5.83 -6.36
C ALA A 221 -8.05 -5.51 -4.86
N ILE A 222 -9.20 -5.68 -4.24
CA ILE A 222 -9.40 -5.49 -2.80
C ILE A 222 -8.93 -6.75 -2.07
N PHE A 223 -7.93 -6.56 -1.23
CA PHE A 223 -7.30 -7.59 -0.42
C PHE A 223 -7.74 -7.45 1.04
N TYR A 224 -8.37 -8.49 1.57
CA TYR A 224 -8.95 -8.51 2.91
C TYR A 224 -8.70 -9.86 3.59
N SER A 225 -8.07 -9.84 4.77
CA SER A 225 -7.79 -11.02 5.60
C SER A 225 -7.18 -12.20 4.83
N GLY A 226 -6.21 -11.93 3.96
CA GLY A 226 -5.50 -12.97 3.20
C GLY A 226 -6.12 -13.31 1.85
N TYR A 227 -7.28 -12.76 1.50
CA TYR A 227 -8.01 -13.08 0.26
C TYR A 227 -8.15 -11.85 -0.63
N VAL A 228 -8.14 -12.07 -1.95
CA VAL A 228 -8.74 -11.11 -2.88
C VAL A 228 -10.25 -11.33 -2.86
N ILE A 229 -10.99 -10.28 -2.50
CA ILE A 229 -12.45 -10.34 -2.34
C ILE A 229 -13.18 -9.68 -3.51
N GLU A 230 -12.60 -8.69 -4.17
CA GLU A 230 -13.14 -8.07 -5.37
C GLU A 230 -12.00 -7.61 -6.28
N ILE A 231 -12.13 -7.81 -7.59
CA ILE A 231 -11.30 -7.14 -8.60
C ILE A 231 -12.25 -6.44 -9.54
N ASN A 232 -12.14 -5.12 -9.62
CA ASN A 232 -13.03 -4.32 -10.44
C ASN A 232 -12.26 -3.19 -11.14
N LYS A 233 -12.86 -2.63 -12.19
CA LYS A 233 -12.28 -1.46 -12.85
C LYS A 233 -12.29 -0.26 -11.92
N VAL A 234 -11.28 0.60 -12.04
CA VAL A 234 -11.12 1.77 -11.17
C VAL A 234 -12.34 2.70 -11.19
N GLU A 235 -13.04 2.82 -12.33
CA GLU A 235 -14.21 3.69 -12.45
C GLU A 235 -15.37 3.24 -11.57
N ASN A 236 -15.47 1.94 -11.28
CA ASN A 236 -16.51 1.40 -10.40
C ASN A 236 -16.27 1.78 -8.94
N PHE A 237 -15.04 2.08 -8.53
CA PHE A 237 -14.75 2.56 -7.17
C PHE A 237 -15.09 4.04 -6.96
N LEU A 238 -15.52 4.76 -7.99
CA LEU A 238 -16.00 6.15 -7.87
C LEU A 238 -17.39 6.25 -7.22
N ASN A 239 -18.15 5.17 -7.24
CA ASN A 239 -19.48 5.08 -6.62
C ASN A 239 -19.65 3.68 -6.03
N SER A 240 -19.87 3.59 -4.71
CA SER A 240 -20.03 2.31 -4.00
C SER A 240 -21.14 1.44 -4.60
N GLU A 241 -22.19 2.03 -5.18
CA GLU A 241 -23.27 1.25 -5.81
C GLU A 241 -22.83 0.40 -7.01
N ASN A 242 -21.71 0.73 -7.65
CA ASN A 242 -21.16 -0.04 -8.76
C ASN A 242 -20.32 -1.24 -8.29
N LEU A 243 -20.03 -1.33 -6.99
CA LEU A 243 -19.25 -2.42 -6.41
C LEU A 243 -20.18 -3.54 -5.96
N LEU A 244 -19.63 -4.74 -5.87
CA LEU A 244 -20.43 -5.94 -5.57
C LEU A 244 -20.14 -6.47 -4.16
N GLN A 245 -18.94 -6.25 -3.61
CA GLN A 245 -18.64 -6.65 -2.24
C GLN A 245 -19.10 -5.63 -1.21
N PRO A 246 -19.79 -6.06 -0.14
CA PRO A 246 -20.13 -5.19 0.98
C PRO A 246 -18.93 -4.46 1.60
N TYR A 247 -17.77 -5.13 1.73
CA TYR A 247 -16.57 -4.47 2.23
C TYR A 247 -16.04 -3.39 1.29
N SER A 248 -16.01 -3.64 -0.03
CA SER A 248 -15.57 -2.63 -1.00
C SER A 248 -16.50 -1.41 -1.00
N LYS A 249 -17.82 -1.63 -0.86
CA LYS A 249 -18.81 -0.56 -0.69
C LYS A 249 -18.52 0.27 0.55
N ALA A 250 -18.41 -0.39 1.70
CA ALA A 250 -18.08 0.24 2.98
C ALA A 250 -16.77 1.04 2.91
N LEU A 251 -15.73 0.51 2.25
CA LEU A 251 -14.47 1.20 2.05
C LEU A 251 -14.62 2.49 1.24
N VAL A 252 -15.41 2.46 0.17
CA VAL A 252 -15.67 3.66 -0.64
C VAL A 252 -16.52 4.66 0.14
N ASP A 253 -17.55 4.22 0.85
CA ASP A 253 -18.43 5.10 1.65
C ASP A 253 -17.70 5.76 2.83
N ALA A 254 -16.68 5.10 3.37
CA ALA A 254 -15.83 5.65 4.43
C ALA A 254 -14.90 6.78 3.94
N LEU A 255 -14.80 7.05 2.63
CA LEU A 255 -13.97 8.13 2.13
C LEU A 255 -14.53 9.50 2.53
N PRO A 256 -13.67 10.51 2.83
CA PRO A 256 -14.13 11.84 3.22
C PRO A 256 -15.10 12.49 2.21
N LYS A 257 -14.86 12.29 0.92
CA LYS A 257 -15.72 12.79 -0.16
C LYS A 257 -17.10 12.13 -0.24
N ASN A 258 -17.29 10.99 0.44
CA ASN A 258 -18.51 10.18 0.41
C ASN A 258 -19.29 10.23 1.73
N GLY A 259 -18.99 11.22 2.58
CA GLY A 259 -19.70 11.43 3.85
C GLY A 259 -19.08 10.69 5.04
N PHE A 260 -17.93 10.03 4.85
CA PHE A 260 -17.16 9.38 5.93
C PHE A 260 -18.00 8.38 6.74
N LYS A 261 -18.79 7.55 6.05
CA LYS A 261 -19.65 6.54 6.69
C LYS A 261 -18.79 5.37 7.16
N LEU A 262 -18.53 5.34 8.47
CA LEU A 262 -17.74 4.27 9.08
C LEU A 262 -18.59 3.01 9.25
N THR A 263 -17.98 1.86 9.00
CA THR A 263 -18.55 0.56 9.37
C THR A 263 -17.89 0.08 10.64
N GLU A 264 -18.69 -0.42 11.58
CA GLU A 264 -18.19 -0.99 12.82
C GLU A 264 -17.45 -2.30 12.60
N GLY A 265 -16.59 -2.63 13.57
CA GLY A 265 -15.89 -3.91 13.64
C GLY A 265 -14.47 -3.88 13.10
N VAL A 266 -13.73 -4.95 13.39
CA VAL A 266 -12.32 -5.10 13.06
C VAL A 266 -12.12 -6.26 12.10
N GLN A 267 -11.04 -6.18 11.32
CA GLN A 267 -10.61 -7.32 10.51
C GLN A 267 -10.16 -8.48 11.43
N PRO A 268 -10.57 -9.73 11.16
CA PRO A 268 -10.12 -10.86 11.95
C PRO A 268 -8.61 -11.05 11.81
N LEU A 269 -7.94 -11.27 12.95
CA LEU A 269 -6.49 -11.54 13.03
C LEU A 269 -6.16 -13.02 12.79
N GLU A 270 -7.11 -13.91 13.05
CA GLU A 270 -6.97 -15.36 12.88
C GLU A 270 -7.82 -15.86 11.71
N GLU A 271 -7.50 -17.06 11.22
CA GLU A 271 -8.27 -17.68 10.14
C GLU A 271 -9.69 -18.04 10.63
N VAL A 272 -10.70 -17.50 9.95
CA VAL A 272 -12.10 -17.83 10.22
C VAL A 272 -12.60 -18.98 9.33
N PRO A 273 -13.59 -19.78 9.76
CA PRO A 273 -14.11 -20.90 8.96
C PRO A 273 -14.87 -20.43 7.71
N GLY A 274 -15.55 -19.28 7.80
CA GLY A 274 -16.39 -18.71 6.75
C GLY A 274 -15.79 -17.51 6.02
N CYS A 275 -16.67 -16.67 5.47
CA CYS A 275 -16.35 -15.38 4.89
C CYS A 275 -15.63 -14.48 5.92
N PRO A 276 -14.43 -13.94 5.61
CA PRO A 276 -13.70 -13.08 6.53
C PRO A 276 -14.44 -11.81 6.96
N TYR A 277 -15.38 -11.32 6.14
CA TYR A 277 -16.15 -10.11 6.43
C TYR A 277 -17.50 -10.41 7.14
N TYR A 278 -17.76 -11.66 7.52
CA TYR A 278 -19.06 -12.10 8.04
C TYR A 278 -19.60 -11.26 9.21
N GLU A 279 -18.76 -10.94 10.20
CA GLU A 279 -19.20 -10.22 11.41
C GLU A 279 -19.68 -8.78 11.12
N ASN A 280 -19.17 -8.16 10.05
CA ASN A 280 -19.47 -6.78 9.70
C ASN A 280 -20.41 -6.68 8.47
N CYS A 281 -20.79 -7.82 7.88
CA CYS A 281 -21.51 -7.85 6.62
C CYS A 281 -23.03 -7.69 6.82
N PRO A 282 -23.67 -6.65 6.25
CA PRO A 282 -25.11 -6.40 6.42
C PRO A 282 -25.99 -7.44 5.70
N ILE A 283 -25.43 -8.15 4.72
CA ILE A 283 -26.13 -9.15 3.90
C ILE A 283 -25.62 -10.57 4.18
N ARG A 284 -25.11 -10.82 5.39
CA ARG A 284 -24.61 -12.14 5.80
C ARG A 284 -25.70 -13.21 5.84
N SER A 285 -25.29 -14.46 5.73
CA SER A 285 -26.17 -15.63 5.82
C SER A 285 -25.44 -16.79 6.48
N ASP A 286 -26.15 -17.83 6.92
CA ASP A 286 -25.54 -19.01 7.56
C ASP A 286 -24.43 -19.65 6.72
N LYS A 287 -24.60 -19.67 5.39
CA LYS A 287 -23.60 -20.16 4.44
C LYS A 287 -22.29 -19.39 4.53
N CYS A 288 -22.36 -18.08 4.77
CA CYS A 288 -21.19 -17.21 4.94
C CYS A 288 -20.43 -17.51 6.23
N ASN A 289 -21.09 -18.03 7.28
CA ASN A 289 -20.41 -18.42 8.52
C ASN A 289 -19.71 -19.79 8.37
N GLN A 290 -20.32 -20.69 7.62
CA GLN A 290 -19.90 -22.10 7.51
C GLN A 290 -18.83 -22.35 6.45
N SER A 291 -18.73 -21.49 5.43
CA SER A 291 -17.85 -21.73 4.28
C SER A 291 -17.33 -20.44 3.66
N LYS A 292 -16.19 -20.54 2.98
CA LYS A 292 -15.58 -19.43 2.23
C LYS A 292 -16.13 -19.42 0.80
N PRO A 293 -16.56 -18.25 0.28
CA PRO A 293 -16.89 -18.14 -1.13
C PRO A 293 -15.64 -18.33 -2.00
N GLU A 294 -15.85 -18.90 -3.20
CA GLU A 294 -14.86 -18.94 -4.26
C GLU A 294 -14.82 -17.59 -4.98
N LEU A 295 -13.68 -17.27 -5.61
CA LEU A 295 -13.55 -16.10 -6.47
C LEU A 295 -14.12 -16.43 -7.85
N ILE A 296 -15.21 -15.77 -8.23
CA ILE A 296 -15.93 -15.99 -9.49
C ILE A 296 -15.94 -14.74 -10.35
N GLU A 297 -16.08 -14.90 -11.66
CA GLU A 297 -16.30 -13.79 -12.58
C GLU A 297 -17.79 -13.44 -12.67
N HIS A 298 -18.12 -12.15 -12.58
CA HIS A 298 -19.47 -11.62 -12.75
C HIS A 298 -19.40 -10.24 -13.41
N ASP A 299 -20.04 -10.08 -14.57
CA ASP A 299 -20.10 -8.83 -15.34
C ASP A 299 -18.74 -8.13 -15.56
N GLY A 300 -17.68 -8.93 -15.76
CA GLY A 300 -16.31 -8.45 -15.99
C GLY A 300 -15.57 -8.01 -14.72
N ALA A 301 -16.16 -8.19 -13.54
CA ALA A 301 -15.50 -8.12 -12.25
C ALA A 301 -15.22 -9.53 -11.69
N MET A 302 -14.23 -9.65 -10.81
CA MET A 302 -14.04 -10.87 -10.02
C MET A 302 -14.57 -10.60 -8.62
N ILE A 303 -15.33 -11.54 -8.04
CA ILE A 303 -15.91 -11.39 -6.71
C ILE A 303 -15.90 -12.68 -5.90
N ARG A 304 -15.61 -12.56 -4.60
CA ARG A 304 -15.66 -13.62 -3.60
C ARG A 304 -16.80 -13.42 -2.60
N CYS A 305 -18.06 -13.57 -3.01
CA CYS A 305 -19.23 -13.36 -2.14
C CYS A 305 -20.35 -14.33 -2.51
N PHE A 306 -21.10 -14.82 -1.51
CA PHE A 306 -22.29 -15.65 -1.78
C PHE A 306 -23.56 -14.83 -2.10
N ASN A 307 -23.61 -13.58 -1.66
CA ASN A 307 -24.82 -12.75 -1.63
C ASN A 307 -24.63 -11.43 -2.40
N PHE A 308 -23.73 -11.39 -3.39
CA PHE A 308 -23.38 -10.16 -4.13
C PHE A 308 -24.56 -9.56 -4.91
N ASP A 309 -25.60 -10.37 -5.16
CA ASP A 309 -26.83 -10.03 -5.85
C ASP A 309 -27.92 -9.43 -4.93
N LYS A 310 -27.68 -9.43 -3.60
CA LYS A 310 -28.64 -8.88 -2.64
C LYS A 310 -28.44 -7.38 -2.45
N ALA A 311 -29.55 -6.64 -2.40
CA ALA A 311 -29.54 -5.24 -2.01
C ALA A 311 -29.12 -5.10 -0.53
N ILE A 312 -28.30 -4.10 -0.23
CA ILE A 312 -27.98 -3.68 1.13
C ILE A 312 -29.09 -2.71 1.55
N SER A 313 -29.95 -3.12 2.48
CA SER A 313 -30.90 -2.19 3.10
C SER A 313 -30.15 -1.25 4.05
N GLU A 314 -30.45 0.05 4.02
CA GLU A 314 -29.92 1.01 4.99
C GLU A 314 -30.20 0.48 6.41
N VAL A 315 -29.14 0.31 7.20
CA VAL A 315 -29.26 -0.02 8.62
C VAL A 315 -29.55 1.30 9.32
N ASP A 316 -30.76 1.44 9.87
CA ASP A 316 -31.10 2.52 10.81
C ASP A 316 -30.10 2.45 11.97
N VAL A 317 -29.21 3.42 12.06
CA VAL A 317 -28.41 3.65 13.26
C VAL A 317 -29.40 4.21 14.29
N SER A 318 -30.00 3.33 15.09
CA SER A 318 -30.99 3.70 16.10
C SER A 318 -30.38 4.72 17.09
N GLU A 319 -31.16 5.74 17.43
CA GLU A 319 -30.84 6.84 18.37
C GLU A 319 -30.31 6.38 19.75
N GLU A 320 -30.42 5.09 20.10
CA GLU A 320 -29.85 4.50 21.32
C GLU A 320 -28.32 4.66 21.41
N LEU A 321 -27.58 4.66 20.28
CA LEU A 321 -26.11 4.76 20.29
C LEU A 321 -25.58 6.19 20.52
N VAL A 322 -26.37 7.21 20.21
CA VAL A 322 -26.00 8.60 20.52
C VAL A 322 -25.99 8.82 22.04
N ASN A 323 -26.84 8.10 22.77
CA ASN A 323 -26.90 8.16 24.23
C ASN A 323 -25.77 7.38 24.92
N ASP A 324 -25.30 6.25 24.35
CA ASP A 324 -24.17 5.50 24.92
C ASP A 324 -22.86 6.31 24.80
N PHE A 325 -22.62 6.98 23.66
CA PHE A 325 -21.45 7.87 23.51
C PHE A 325 -21.54 9.13 24.38
N ALA A 326 -22.74 9.65 24.62
CA ALA A 326 -22.94 10.78 25.53
C ALA A 326 -22.77 10.39 27.01
N SER A 327 -22.86 9.10 27.35
CA SER A 327 -22.71 8.60 28.72
C SER A 327 -21.27 8.29 29.13
N GLU A 328 -20.37 8.07 28.16
CA GLU A 328 -18.94 7.82 28.40
C GLU A 328 -18.04 9.06 28.25
N VAL A 329 -18.62 10.19 27.82
CA VAL A 329 -17.95 11.50 27.81
C VAL A 329 -18.53 12.37 28.92
N ASP A 330 -18.34 11.95 30.16
CA ASP A 330 -18.48 12.83 31.33
C ASP A 330 -17.20 13.68 31.41
N VAL A 331 -17.09 14.69 30.55
CA VAL A 331 -16.12 15.76 30.74
C VAL A 331 -16.69 16.61 31.86
N SER A 332 -16.31 16.29 33.09
CA SER A 332 -16.49 17.18 34.22
C SER A 332 -15.94 18.56 33.86
N GLU A 333 -16.78 19.59 33.98
CA GLU A 333 -16.48 21.02 33.78
C GLU A 333 -15.35 21.57 34.70
N GLU A 334 -14.53 20.74 35.32
CA GLU A 334 -13.47 21.12 36.27
C GLU A 334 -12.04 21.15 35.69
N VAL A 335 -11.81 20.84 34.41
CA VAL A 335 -10.43 20.83 33.83
C VAL A 335 -10.15 21.98 32.84
N ILE A 336 -11.11 22.89 32.60
CA ILE A 336 -10.89 24.05 31.71
C ILE A 336 -10.49 25.34 32.47
N GLU A 337 -10.39 25.32 33.81
CA GLU A 337 -10.00 26.52 34.58
C GLU A 337 -8.54 26.56 35.11
N GLU A 338 -7.71 25.54 34.90
CA GLU A 338 -6.32 25.55 35.39
C GLU A 338 -5.23 25.82 34.35
N GLU A 339 -5.43 25.59 33.05
CA GLU A 339 -4.39 25.88 32.03
C GLU A 339 -4.55 27.25 31.32
N ALA A 340 -5.61 28.01 31.62
CA ALA A 340 -5.75 29.39 31.15
C ALA A 340 -5.16 30.45 32.11
N LYS A 341 -4.45 30.02 33.18
CA LYS A 341 -3.85 30.91 34.19
C LYS A 341 -2.32 31.03 34.15
N ASP A 342 -1.62 30.29 33.29
CA ASP A 342 -0.14 30.31 33.27
C ASP A 342 0.49 30.90 31.98
N GLU A 343 -0.31 31.36 31.01
CA GLU A 343 0.18 32.14 29.85
C GLU A 343 -0.31 33.61 29.84
N GLY A 344 -0.86 34.09 30.97
CA GLY A 344 -1.37 35.47 31.13
C GLY A 344 -0.48 36.40 31.96
N ALA A 345 0.81 36.09 32.13
CA ALA A 345 1.71 36.85 33.01
C ALA A 345 3.10 37.11 32.40
N VAL A 346 3.15 37.55 31.14
CA VAL A 346 4.32 38.29 30.60
C VAL A 346 3.83 39.37 29.62
N GLU A 347 2.90 40.22 30.04
CA GLU A 347 2.55 41.46 29.32
C GLU A 347 1.83 42.43 30.29
N ALA A 348 2.59 42.97 31.25
CA ALA A 348 2.16 44.12 32.08
C ALA A 348 3.37 44.77 32.78
N GLU A 349 4.37 45.21 32.00
CA GLU A 349 5.25 46.32 32.41
C GLU A 349 5.32 47.32 31.26
N GLU A 350 4.19 47.89 30.91
CA GLU A 350 4.14 49.18 30.25
C GLU A 350 3.05 50.04 30.90
N GLU A 351 3.47 51.25 31.27
CA GLU A 351 2.68 52.36 31.78
C GLU A 351 2.27 52.30 33.26
N LEU A 352 3.15 52.84 34.12
CA LEU A 352 2.78 53.92 35.04
C LEU A 352 4.04 54.68 35.47
N ASN A 353 4.00 56.00 35.23
CA ASN A 353 4.84 57.08 35.77
C ASN A 353 6.11 57.44 34.98
N ASP A 354 5.87 58.18 33.90
CA ASP A 354 6.18 59.62 33.82
C ASP A 354 6.95 60.18 35.04
N GLU A 355 8.20 60.60 34.83
CA GLU A 355 8.78 61.87 35.30
C GLU A 355 10.32 61.85 35.21
N GLY A 356 10.87 62.77 34.43
CA GLY A 356 12.03 63.53 34.90
C GLY A 356 13.43 63.08 34.47
N ALA A 357 13.92 63.78 33.45
CA ALA A 357 15.12 64.60 33.56
C ALA A 357 16.52 63.93 33.74
N ASN A 358 17.30 64.05 32.65
CA ASN A 358 18.55 64.81 32.61
C ASN A 358 19.88 64.17 33.10
N ASP A 359 20.90 64.47 32.27
CA ASP A 359 22.33 64.53 32.56
C ASP A 359 23.13 63.26 32.95
N GLY A 360 24.06 62.91 32.05
CA GLY A 360 25.46 63.22 32.34
C GLY A 360 26.46 62.06 32.52
N ALA A 361 27.56 62.21 31.78
CA ALA A 361 28.89 61.58 31.88
C ALA A 361 29.12 60.24 31.16
#